data_AF-A0A967G3V0-F1
#
_entry.id   AF-A0A967G3V0-F1
#
_cell.length_a   1.000
_cell.length_b   1.000
_cell.length_c   1.000
_cell.angle_alpha   90.00
_cell.angle_beta   90.00
_cell.angle_gamma   90.00
#
_symmetry.space_group_name_H-M   'P 1'
#
loop_
_entity.id
_entity.type
_entity.pdbx_description
1 polymer ?
#
loop_
_entity_poly.entity_id
_entity_poly.type
_entity_poly.pdbx_seq_one_letter_code
_entity_poly.pdbx_strand_id
1 'polypeptide(L)'
;LFFGGSLAVEAADPGDVVINEIMQNPNAVFDSAGEWFELYNATGADIDIEGWTISDNDIDSHTINNGAPLIIPAGGYLVLG
;
A
#
# COMPACT_ATOMS: atom_id res chain seq x y z
N LEU A 1 -15.25 4.30 33.27
CA LEU A 1 -15.50 3.70 31.94
C LEU A 1 -14.67 4.52 30.95
N PHE A 2 -13.48 4.05 30.60
CA PHE A 2 -12.66 4.65 29.55
C PHE A 2 -12.74 3.73 28.34
N PHE A 3 -13.33 4.18 27.24
CA PHE A 3 -13.15 3.55 25.93
C PHE A 3 -11.94 4.20 25.27
N GLY A 4 -10.74 3.80 25.72
CA GLY A 4 -9.50 4.11 25.02
C GLY A 4 -9.24 3.04 23.97
N GLY A 5 -9.98 3.07 22.86
CA GLY A 5 -9.55 2.37 21.67
C GLY A 5 -8.29 3.07 21.20
N SER A 6 -7.13 2.46 21.46
CA SER A 6 -5.93 2.79 20.69
C SER A 6 -6.33 2.66 19.22
N LEU A 7 -6.11 3.69 18.43
CA LEU A 7 -6.02 3.53 16.97
C LEU A 7 -4.75 2.70 16.77
N ALA A 8 -4.85 1.39 16.97
CA ALA A 8 -3.76 0.48 16.73
C ALA A 8 -3.64 0.41 15.22
N VAL A 9 -2.56 1.00 14.69
CA VAL A 9 -1.98 0.50 13.45
C VAL A 9 -1.67 -0.96 13.74
N GLU A 10 -2.43 -1.87 13.15
CA GLU A 10 -2.09 -3.30 13.24
C GLU A 10 -0.80 -3.53 12.45
N ALA A 11 0.10 -4.33 13.02
CA ALA A 11 1.22 -4.83 12.24
C ALA A 11 0.65 -5.76 11.17
N ALA A 12 0.95 -5.49 9.91
CA ALA A 12 0.42 -6.30 8.82
C ALA A 12 1.05 -7.69 8.80
N ASP A 13 0.21 -8.71 8.70
CA ASP A 13 0.59 -10.08 8.42
C ASP A 13 0.53 -10.37 6.90
N PRO A 14 1.21 -11.43 6.42
CA PRO A 14 1.11 -11.84 5.03
C PRO A 14 -0.36 -12.07 4.60
N GLY A 15 -0.81 -11.29 3.61
CA GLY A 15 -2.17 -11.34 3.09
C GLY A 15 -3.10 -10.23 3.58
N ASP A 16 -2.68 -9.41 4.55
CA ASP A 16 -3.47 -8.27 5.04
C ASP A 16 -3.52 -7.14 4.00
N VAL A 17 -2.39 -6.88 3.36
CA VAL A 17 -2.30 -5.98 2.20
C VAL A 17 -1.90 -6.81 0.98
N VAL A 18 -2.69 -6.69 -0.08
CA VAL A 18 -2.48 -7.40 -1.34
C VAL A 18 -2.41 -6.43 -2.50
N ILE A 19 -1.68 -6.80 -3.55
CA ILE A 19 -1.77 -6.11 -4.84
C ILE A 19 -3.12 -6.49 -5.47
N ASN A 20 -4.00 -5.51 -5.62
CA ASN A 20 -5.33 -5.70 -6.20
C ASN A 20 -5.29 -5.57 -7.73
N GLU A 21 -4.62 -4.53 -8.24
CA GLU A 21 -4.53 -4.23 -9.66
C GLU A 21 -3.12 -3.77 -10.06
N ILE A 22 -2.75 -4.01 -11.32
CA ILE A 22 -1.50 -3.55 -11.93
C ILE A 22 -1.83 -3.00 -13.32
N MET A 23 -1.49 -1.73 -13.55
CA MET A 23 -1.45 -1.13 -14.89
C MET A 23 0.00 -1.02 -15.34
N GLN A 24 0.39 -1.89 -16.27
CA GLN A 24 1.71 -1.90 -16.87
C GLN A 24 1.61 -1.41 -18.32
N ASN A 25 2.52 -0.52 -18.74
CA ASN A 25 2.64 -0.02 -20.11
C ASN A 25 1.30 0.44 -20.76
N PRO A 26 0.67 1.51 -20.24
CA PRO A 26 -0.59 2.00 -20.80
C PRO A 26 -0.39 2.78 -22.10
N ASN A 27 -1.18 2.43 -23.13
CA ASN A 27 -1.13 3.13 -24.43
C ASN A 27 -1.71 4.55 -24.41
N ALA A 28 -2.44 4.92 -23.35
CA ALA A 28 -3.18 6.18 -23.30
C ALA A 28 -2.33 7.38 -22.87
N VAL A 29 -1.20 7.14 -22.19
CA VAL A 29 -0.30 8.17 -21.65
C VAL A 29 1.16 7.74 -21.86
N PHE A 30 2.11 8.64 -21.58
CA PHE A 30 3.53 8.27 -21.59
C PHE A 30 3.82 7.23 -20.52
N ASP A 31 4.78 6.35 -20.82
CA ASP A 31 5.24 5.25 -19.97
C ASP A 31 5.46 5.70 -18.51
N SER A 32 6.23 6.79 -18.32
CA SER A 32 6.56 7.34 -17.01
C SER A 32 5.41 7.96 -16.21
N ALA A 33 4.19 8.02 -16.75
CA ALA A 33 3.07 8.75 -16.16
C ALA A 33 1.79 7.91 -16.04
N GLY A 34 1.81 6.66 -16.49
CA GLY A 34 0.63 5.82 -16.52
C GLY A 34 0.75 4.49 -15.82
N GLU A 35 1.97 4.09 -15.45
CA GLU A 35 2.18 2.88 -14.70
C GLU A 35 1.78 3.10 -13.25
N TRP A 36 0.99 2.18 -12.72
CA TRP A 36 0.56 2.20 -11.33
C TRP A 36 0.16 0.81 -10.89
N PHE A 37 0.10 0.60 -9.58
CA PHE A 37 -0.54 -0.56 -8.99
C PHE A 37 -1.42 -0.11 -7.82
N GLU A 38 -2.39 -0.93 -7.50
CA GLU A 38 -3.32 -0.71 -6.40
C GLU A 38 -3.08 -1.73 -5.30
N LEU A 39 -3.00 -1.24 -4.07
CA LEU A 39 -2.98 -2.05 -2.86
C LEU A 39 -4.37 -2.06 -2.23
N TYR A 40 -4.78 -3.22 -1.73
CA TYR A 40 -6.00 -3.40 -0.96
C TYR A 40 -5.67 -3.90 0.45
N ASN A 41 -6.22 -3.24 1.47
CA ASN A 41 -6.16 -3.68 2.85
C ASN A 41 -7.41 -4.52 3.18
N ALA A 42 -7.22 -5.83 3.33
CA ALA A 42 -8.27 -6.80 3.63
C ALA A 42 -8.69 -6.84 5.12
N THR A 43 -8.03 -6.08 5.98
CA THR A 43 -8.26 -6.08 7.43
C THR A 43 -9.36 -5.10 7.85
N GLY A 44 -9.74 -5.18 9.13
CA GLY A 44 -10.65 -4.24 9.78
C GLY A 44 -9.97 -3.04 10.43
N ALA A 45 -8.65 -2.86 10.24
CA ALA A 45 -7.85 -1.79 10.84
C ALA A 45 -7.07 -1.01 9.78
N ASP A 46 -6.70 0.22 10.11
CA ASP A 46 -5.83 1.05 9.26
C ASP A 46 -4.40 0.50 9.29
N ILE A 47 -3.76 0.41 8.13
CA ILE A 47 -2.38 -0.06 7.98
C ILE A 47 -1.51 1.07 7.46
N ASP A 48 -0.46 1.42 8.21
CA ASP A 48 0.60 2.31 7.75
C ASP A 48 1.65 1.51 6.98
N ILE A 49 1.85 1.87 5.71
CA ILE A 49 2.82 1.23 4.82
C ILE A 49 4.09 2.07 4.63
N GLU A 50 4.24 3.19 5.35
CA GLU A 50 5.48 3.97 5.31
C GLU A 50 6.68 3.10 5.69
N GLY A 51 7.73 3.14 4.88
CA GLY A 51 8.93 2.31 5.05
C GLY A 51 8.79 0.87 4.56
N TRP A 52 7.62 0.44 4.05
CA TRP A 52 7.51 -0.85 3.39
C TRP A 52 8.35 -0.89 2.11
N THR A 53 8.80 -2.08 1.74
CA THR A 53 9.56 -2.30 0.52
C THR A 53 8.77 -3.16 -0.44
N ILE A 54 8.63 -2.66 -1.67
CA ILE A 54 8.09 -3.38 -2.81
C ILE A 54 9.27 -3.95 -3.57
N SER A 55 9.24 -5.24 -3.87
CA SER A 55 10.28 -5.92 -4.63
C SER A 55 9.68 -6.96 -5.55
N ASP A 56 10.37 -7.27 -6.62
CA ASP A 56 10.09 -8.45 -7.42
C ASP A 56 10.99 -9.63 -6.99
N ASN A 57 11.06 -10.67 -7.83
CA ASN A 57 11.88 -11.85 -7.57
C ASN A 57 13.34 -11.70 -8.05
N ASP A 58 13.74 -10.53 -8.52
CA ASP A 58 15.11 -10.21 -8.90
C ASP A 58 15.74 -9.24 -7.88
N ILE A 59 16.64 -8.36 -8.31
CA ILE A 59 17.39 -7.45 -7.42
C ILE A 59 16.71 -6.10 -7.18
N ASP A 60 15.68 -5.77 -7.95
CA ASP A 60 15.06 -4.45 -7.92
C ASP A 60 14.06 -4.33 -6.76
N SER A 61 14.15 -3.21 -6.04
CA SER A 61 13.24 -2.90 -4.95
C SER A 61 13.06 -1.40 -4.77
N HIS A 62 11.90 -1.03 -4.22
CA HIS A 62 11.53 0.34 -3.91
C HIS A 62 11.00 0.41 -2.49
N THR A 63 11.63 1.21 -1.64
CA THR A 63 11.11 1.54 -0.30
C THR A 63 10.21 2.76 -0.37
N ILE A 64 9.01 2.64 0.15
CA ILE A 64 8.05 3.74 0.32
C ILE A 64 8.63 4.72 1.35
N ASN A 65 8.83 5.96 0.91
CA ASN A 65 9.34 7.06 1.74
C ASN A 65 8.55 8.33 1.44
N ASN A 66 7.35 8.39 2.00
CA ASN A 66 6.43 9.52 1.91
C ASN A 66 6.76 10.62 2.93
N GLY A 67 7.67 10.35 3.88
CA GLY A 67 8.11 11.30 4.91
C GLY A 67 7.10 11.52 6.05
N ALA A 68 5.98 10.79 6.00
CA ALA A 68 4.90 10.74 6.98
C ALA A 68 4.14 9.41 6.78
N PRO A 69 3.30 8.98 7.75
CA PRO A 69 2.47 7.80 7.59
C PRO A 69 1.72 7.78 6.26
N LEU A 70 1.78 6.64 5.57
CA LEU A 70 1.04 6.38 4.35
C LEU A 70 0.01 5.30 4.65
N ILE A 71 -1.22 5.73 4.93
CA ILE A 71 -2.25 4.84 5.45
C ILE A 71 -3.08 4.25 4.33
N ILE A 72 -3.25 2.92 4.34
CA ILE A 72 -4.35 2.23 3.67
C ILE A 72 -5.46 2.00 4.70
N PRO A 73 -6.61 2.67 4.59
CA PRO A 73 -7.70 2.50 5.55
C PRO A 73 -8.19 1.05 5.64
N ALA A 74 -8.85 0.69 6.74
CA ALA A 74 -9.54 -0.60 6.88
C ALA A 74 -10.48 -0.87 5.68
N GLY A 75 -10.32 -2.01 5.01
CA GLY A 75 -11.09 -2.35 3.81
C GLY A 75 -10.87 -1.39 2.62
N GLY A 76 -9.84 -0.55 2.69
CA GLY A 76 -9.55 0.52 1.73
C GLY A 76 -8.54 0.14 0.67
N TYR A 77 -8.38 1.05 -0.29
CA TYR A 77 -7.48 0.92 -1.43
C TYR A 77 -6.53 2.11 -1.49
N LEU A 78 -5.33 1.88 -2.01
CA LEU A 78 -4.33 2.92 -2.27
C LEU A 78 -3.64 2.66 -3.61
N VAL A 79 -3.61 3.67 -4.48
CA VAL A 79 -2.93 3.62 -5.78
C VAL A 79 -1.56 4.28 -5.66
N LEU A 80 -0.54 3.62 -6.19
CA LEU A 80 0.86 4.09 -6.25
C LEU A 80 1.33 4.11 -7.71
N GLY A 81 1.94 5.21 -8.14
CA GLY A 81 2.48 5.44 -9.49
C GLY A 81 3.29 6.73 -9.57
#